data_AF-A0AAW5KI64-F1
#
_entry.id   AF-A0AAW5KI64-F1
#
_cell.length_a   1.000
_cell.length_b   1.000
_cell.length_c   1.000
_cell.angle_alpha   90.00
_cell.angle_beta   90.00
_cell.angle_gamma   90.00
#
_symmetry.space_group_name_H-M   'P 1'
#
loop_
_entity.id
_entity.type
_entity.pdbx_description
1 polymer ?
#
loop_
_entity_poly.entity_id
_entity_poly.type
_entity_poly.pdbx_seq_one_letter_code
_entity_poly.pdbx_strand_id
1 'polypeptide(L)' 'MARGIIVFGSPGSGTTTLGRAVAAQLGFAHFDLDDYLWRWDTEVPFTRSRPREERIAMLMGD' A
#
# COMPACT_ATOMS: atom_id res chain seq x y z
N MET A 1 8.32 1.22 -20.16
CA MET A 1 6.87 1.20 -19.87
C MET A 1 6.67 0.90 -18.41
N ALA A 2 5.83 1.66 -17.71
CA ALA A 2 5.44 1.31 -16.35
C ALA A 2 4.55 0.05 -16.38
N ARG A 3 4.84 -0.93 -15.52
CA ARG A 3 4.05 -2.16 -15.37
C ARG A 3 3.72 -2.31 -13.89
N GLY A 4 2.44 -2.43 -13.57
CA GLY A 4 1.94 -2.61 -12.21
C GLY A 4 0.50 -3.11 -12.22
N ILE A 5 0.08 -3.71 -11.12
CA ILE A 5 -1.26 -4.24 -10.92
C ILE A 5 -1.86 -3.55 -9.71
N ILE A 6 -3.04 -2.96 -9.86
CA ILE A 6 -3.82 -2.41 -8.74
C ILE A 6 -4.86 -3.44 -8.33
N VAL A 7 -4.78 -3.89 -7.09
CA VAL A 7 -5.80 -4.75 -6.46
C VAL A 7 -6.64 -3.89 -5.52
N PHE A 8 -7.95 -3.87 -5.71
CA PHE A 8 -8.88 -3.07 -4.91
C PHE A 8 -10.14 -3.86 -4.56
N GLY A 9 -10.80 -3.48 -3.48
CA GLY A 9 -12.00 -4.14 -2.97
C GLY A 9 -12.38 -3.63 -1.59
N SER A 10 -13.55 -4.02 -1.09
CA SER A 10 -14.01 -3.64 0.26
C SER A 10 -13.09 -4.21 1.36
N PRO A 11 -13.04 -3.60 2.55
CA PRO A 11 -12.33 -4.17 3.69
C PRO A 11 -12.76 -5.62 3.95
N GLY A 12 -11.78 -6.50 4.17
CA GLY A 12 -12.04 -7.94 4.40
C GLY A 12 -12.29 -8.78 3.13
N SER A 13 -12.29 -8.19 1.93
CA SER A 13 -12.44 -8.95 0.66
C SER A 13 -11.20 -9.76 0.24
N GLY A 14 -10.10 -9.66 0.98
CA GLY A 14 -8.88 -10.43 0.72
C GLY A 14 -7.91 -9.79 -0.27
N THR A 15 -7.98 -8.47 -0.50
CA THR A 15 -7.07 -7.72 -1.38
C THR A 15 -5.59 -7.94 -1.02
N THR A 16 -5.22 -7.86 0.26
CA THR A 16 -3.85 -8.08 0.73
C THR A 16 -3.40 -9.54 0.51
N THR A 17 -4.28 -10.51 0.76
CA THR A 17 -3.98 -11.94 0.53
C THR A 17 -3.75 -12.22 -0.95
N LEU A 18 -4.64 -11.74 -1.81
CA LEU A 18 -4.53 -11.90 -3.26
C LEU A 18 -3.31 -11.17 -3.82
N GLY A 19 -3.10 -9.91 -3.43
CA GLY A 19 -1.98 -9.09 -3.88
C GLY A 19 -0.63 -9.74 -3.59
N ARG A 20 -0.42 -10.26 -2.37
CA ARG A 20 0.82 -10.97 -2.00
C ARG A 20 1.03 -12.23 -2.84
N ALA A 21 -0.03 -13.02 -3.05
CA ALA A 21 0.07 -14.25 -3.84
C ALA A 21 0.40 -13.97 -5.31
N VAL A 22 -0.29 -13.00 -5.93
CA VAL A 22 -0.04 -12.58 -7.32
C VAL A 22 1.37 -12.01 -7.48
N ALA A 23 1.80 -11.16 -6.54
CA ALA A 23 3.14 -10.58 -6.55
C ALA A 23 4.23 -11.65 -6.49
N ALA A 24 4.09 -12.63 -5.58
CA ALA A 24 5.01 -13.75 -5.47
C ALA A 24 5.06 -14.62 -6.74
N GLN A 25 3.91 -14.89 -7.36
CA GLN A 25 3.85 -15.71 -8.59
C GLN A 25 4.42 -15.00 -9.81
N LEU A 26 4.24 -13.69 -9.92
CA LEU A 26 4.65 -12.90 -11.09
C LEU A 26 5.99 -12.19 -10.91
N GLY A 27 6.62 -12.29 -9.74
CA GLY A 27 7.89 -11.62 -9.44
C GLY A 27 7.76 -10.09 -9.27
N PHE A 28 6.63 -9.61 -8.77
CA PHE A 28 6.44 -8.20 -8.42
C PHE A 28 6.70 -7.96 -6.93
N ALA A 29 7.07 -6.73 -6.58
CA ALA A 29 6.93 -6.25 -5.22
C ALA A 29 5.45 -6.03 -4.89
N HIS A 30 5.09 -6.21 -3.61
CA HIS A 30 3.73 -5.96 -3.11
C HIS A 30 3.77 -4.77 -2.15
N PHE A 31 2.95 -3.75 -2.43
CA PHE A 31 2.81 -2.55 -1.62
C PHE A 31 1.35 -2.41 -1.18
N ASP A 32 1.10 -2.25 0.11
CA ASP A 32 -0.22 -1.94 0.64
C ASP A 32 -0.36 -0.41 0.78
N LEU A 33 -1.37 0.18 0.15
CA LEU A 33 -1.51 1.65 0.13
C LEU A 33 -1.78 2.24 1.52
N ASP A 34 -2.40 1.47 2.41
CA ASP A 34 -2.71 1.94 3.77
C ASP A 34 -1.43 2.16 4.60
N ASP A 35 -0.35 1.43 4.32
CA ASP A 35 0.95 1.59 4.99
C ASP A 35 1.55 2.99 4.72
N TYR A 36 1.35 3.52 3.52
CA TYR A 36 1.84 4.84 3.11
C TYR A 36 0.84 5.94 3.42
N LEU A 37 -0.47 5.69 3.29
CA LEU A 37 -1.49 6.73 3.44
C LEU A 37 -1.64 7.20 4.89
N TRP A 38 -1.69 6.27 5.85
CA TRP A 38 -2.12 6.59 7.21
C TRP A 38 -0.97 6.77 8.18
N ARG A 39 -1.02 7.85 8.96
CA ARG A 39 -0.09 8.07 10.07
C ARG A 39 -0.46 7.18 11.25
N TRP A 40 0.48 6.34 11.65
CA TRP A 40 0.40 5.59 12.92
C TRP A 40 0.94 6.42 14.10
N ASP A 41 1.70 7.49 13.82
CA ASP A 41 2.45 8.31 14.78
C ASP A 41 1.67 9.53 15.30
N THR A 42 0.35 9.46 15.33
CA THR A 42 -0.55 10.50 15.85
C THR A 42 -1.20 10.09 17.17
N GLU A 43 -1.71 11.06 17.93
CA GLU A 43 -2.39 10.83 19.22
C GLU A 43 -3.48 9.74 19.12
N VAL A 44 -4.28 9.79 18.06
CA VAL A 44 -5.15 8.68 17.65
C VAL A 44 -4.60 8.10 16.35
N PRO A 45 -4.07 6.86 16.34
CA PRO A 45 -3.49 6.25 15.15
C PRO A 45 -4.48 6.14 13.98
N PHE A 46 -3.97 6.23 12.75
CA PHE A 46 -4.71 6.06 11.50
C PHE A 46 -5.86 7.07 11.30
N THR A 47 -5.81 8.24 11.96
CA THR A 47 -6.82 9.30 11.80
C THR A 47 -6.35 10.47 10.93
N ARG A 48 -5.04 10.55 10.65
CA ARG A 48 -4.44 11.58 9.79
C ARG A 48 -3.76 10.91 8.61
N SER A 49 -3.94 11.48 7.42
CA SER A 49 -3.24 11.03 6.21
C SER A 49 -1.90 11.74 6.04
N ARG A 50 -0.95 11.08 5.37
CA ARG A 50 0.32 11.66 4.95
C ARG A 50 0.14 12.54 3.71
N PRO A 51 0.88 13.66 3.59
CA PRO A 51 0.93 14.45 2.35
C PRO A 51 1.46 13.61 1.18
N ARG A 52 1.22 14.08 -0.05
CA ARG A 52 1.56 13.33 -1.27
C ARG A 52 3.06 13.08 -1.40
N GLU A 53 3.86 14.07 -1.04
CA GLU A 53 5.31 14.07 -1.16
C GLU A 53 5.93 13.01 -0.24
N GLU A 54 5.44 12.92 1.00
CA GLU A 54 5.88 11.92 1.98
C GLU A 54 5.52 10.50 1.54
N ARG A 55 4.30 10.30 1.03
CA ARG A 55 3.86 9.00 0.49
C ARG A 55 4.76 8.50 -0.63
N ILE A 56 5.11 9.39 -1.57
CA ILE A 56 6.00 9.05 -2.68
C ILE A 56 7.41 8.74 -2.18
N ALA A 57 7.93 9.55 -1.26
CA ALA A 57 9.28 9.33 -0.71
C ALA A 57 9.38 7.98 0.00
N MET A 58 8.36 7.58 0.78
CA MET A 58 8.30 6.27 1.43
C MET A 58 8.23 5.14 0.41
N LEU A 59 7.31 5.21 -0.56
CA LEU A 59 7.14 4.16 -1.58
C LEU A 59 8.38 3.97 -2.45
N MET A 60 9.13 5.04 -2.71
CA MET A 60 10.39 4.98 -3.48
C MET A 60 11.58 4.49 -2.64
N GLY A 61 11.42 4.38 -1.32
CA GLY A 61 12.46 3.94 -0.39
C GLY A 61 12.41 2.44 -0.03
N ASP A 62 11.31 1.76 -0.36
CA ASP A 62 11.12 0.31 -0.20
C ASP A 62 11.62 -0.47 -1.43
#